data_AF-N8R0C5-F1
#
_entry.id   AF-N8R0C5-F1
#
_cell.length_a   1.000
_cell.length_b   1.000
_cell.length_c   1.000
_cell.angle_alpha   90.00
_cell.angle_beta   90.00
_cell.angle_gamma   90.00
#
_symmetry.space_group_name_H-M   'P 1'
#
loop_
_entity.id
_entity.type
_entity.pdbx_description
1 polymer ?
#
loop_
_entity_poly.entity_id
_entity_poly.type
_entity_poly.pdbx_seq_one_letter_code
_entity_poly.pdbx_strand_id
1 'polypeptide(L)'
;MKVKFLTVSLMFILPFSVFAANGQVEKAVIESNNAYKTKYNLDDMTEFNYAQKGFIAKPTGQIKSEKGNVIWDFDAFNFLNDPAPNTVNPALWRQAKLNNNVGLFKVTDRVWQIRGFDLANMTIIQGDTGWIIVDTLTSKETAEAALKFARQHLGEQKISAIIFTHSHIDHFGGALGVLSTEEINARKTPIIAPQGFMEEATSENLMAGSAMIRRATYMYGTFLPKNAEGLVDTGLGKAVAVGKMGILEPTQLITQAEQKMTIDGLDFVFYNVPGSEAPAELTFSIPSLKLYNGAEILSHTMHNLYTLRGAKVRDALKWVGYLDQAMQHAKASDVLIAQHHWPVWGNDNIQDFIKTQRDVYKFTHDQTVRYMNSGFNGAEIAEKIQLPAALDQKLYAHGYYGTLKHNVKAIYQYYMGWFDAHPSNLDPLPPKAVAKKYIELAGGENNALKNARDAYAQADYRWAAEI
;
A
#
# COMPACT_ATOMS: atom_id res chain seq x y z
N MET A 1 -30.23 39.12 38.23
CA MET A 1 -30.21 39.30 36.76
C MET A 1 -29.70 38.01 36.14
N LYS A 2 -30.57 37.23 35.49
CA LYS A 2 -30.22 35.96 34.84
C LYS A 2 -29.53 36.26 33.52
N VAL A 3 -28.34 35.71 33.28
CA VAL A 3 -27.72 35.72 31.95
C VAL A 3 -27.55 34.28 31.50
N LYS A 4 -28.44 33.85 30.59
CA LYS A 4 -28.27 32.67 29.75
C LYS A 4 -27.46 33.14 28.53
N PHE A 5 -26.26 32.63 28.33
CA PHE A 5 -25.66 32.59 26.98
C PHE A 5 -25.61 31.14 26.52
N LEU A 6 -26.53 30.82 25.62
CA LEU A 6 -26.52 29.62 24.81
C LEU A 6 -25.72 29.99 23.55
N THR A 7 -24.43 29.65 23.51
CA THR A 7 -23.62 29.81 22.31
C THR A 7 -23.92 28.63 21.39
N VAL A 8 -24.93 28.77 20.55
CA VAL A 8 -25.17 27.85 19.43
C VAL A 8 -24.03 28.06 18.43
N SER A 9 -23.06 27.15 18.42
CA SER A 9 -22.14 27.03 17.29
C SER A 9 -22.94 26.51 16.10
N LEU A 10 -23.38 27.41 15.22
CA LEU A 10 -23.73 27.04 13.86
C LEU A 10 -22.44 26.59 13.16
N MET A 11 -22.14 25.30 13.24
CA MET A 11 -21.37 24.62 12.21
C MET A 11 -22.21 24.71 10.92
N PHE A 12 -21.93 25.70 10.09
CA PHE A 12 -22.31 25.64 8.69
C PHE A 12 -21.58 24.43 8.09
N ILE A 13 -22.30 23.32 8.00
CA ILE A 13 -21.96 22.22 7.11
C ILE A 13 -22.16 22.79 5.70
N LEU A 14 -21.12 23.42 5.16
CA LEU A 14 -21.03 23.62 3.72
C LEU A 14 -20.98 22.22 3.11
N PRO A 15 -21.92 21.85 2.24
CA PRO A 15 -21.81 20.61 1.50
C PRO A 15 -20.54 20.72 0.64
N PHE A 16 -19.55 19.84 0.91
CA PHE A 16 -18.36 19.62 0.08
C PHE A 16 -18.75 18.94 -1.25
N SER A 17 -19.74 19.49 -1.94
CA SER A 17 -20.28 18.98 -3.20
C SER A 17 -20.15 20.06 -4.28
N VAL A 18 -18.98 20.67 -4.39
CA VAL A 18 -18.56 21.34 -5.62
C VAL A 18 -17.32 20.59 -6.08
N PHE A 19 -17.51 19.37 -6.58
CA PHE A 19 -16.53 18.81 -7.48
C PHE A 19 -16.58 19.69 -8.74
N ALA A 20 -15.49 20.38 -9.05
CA ALA A 20 -15.34 21.08 -10.32
C ALA A 20 -15.17 20.03 -11.45
N ALA A 21 -16.21 19.26 -11.71
CA ALA A 21 -16.28 18.29 -12.79
C ALA A 21 -16.69 19.03 -14.06
N ASN A 22 -15.73 19.59 -14.78
CA ASN A 22 -16.00 20.13 -16.12
C ASN A 22 -15.82 19.08 -17.22
N GLY A 23 -15.40 17.84 -16.90
CA GLY A 23 -15.23 16.72 -17.85
C GLY A 23 -14.18 16.95 -18.96
N GLN A 24 -13.67 18.18 -19.11
CA GLN A 24 -12.68 18.55 -20.10
C GLN A 24 -11.28 18.34 -19.52
N VAL A 25 -10.56 17.38 -20.08
CA VAL A 25 -9.16 17.11 -19.75
C VAL A 25 -8.27 17.99 -20.61
N GLU A 26 -7.32 18.68 -19.97
CA GLU A 26 -6.38 19.56 -20.65
C GLU A 26 -5.50 18.80 -21.68
N LYS A 27 -5.18 19.48 -22.78
CA LYS A 27 -4.40 18.90 -23.88
C LYS A 27 -3.06 18.33 -23.41
N ALA A 28 -2.33 19.06 -22.56
CA ALA A 28 -1.04 18.61 -22.03
C ALA A 28 -1.16 17.36 -21.16
N VAL A 29 -2.28 17.16 -20.46
CA VAL A 29 -2.56 15.93 -19.69
C VAL A 29 -2.81 14.76 -20.63
N ILE A 30 -3.57 14.96 -21.72
CA ILE A 30 -3.79 13.95 -22.76
C ILE A 30 -2.46 13.54 -23.42
N GLU A 31 -1.62 14.52 -23.77
CA GLU A 31 -0.29 14.28 -24.36
C GLU A 31 0.62 13.50 -23.40
N SER A 32 0.63 13.86 -22.11
CA SER A 32 1.34 13.10 -21.07
C SER A 32 0.86 11.65 -21.00
N ASN A 33 -0.45 11.41 -21.00
CA ASN A 33 -1.01 10.06 -21.00
C ASN A 33 -0.65 9.28 -22.28
N ASN A 34 -0.64 9.92 -23.44
CA ASN A 34 -0.22 9.28 -24.71
C ASN A 34 1.27 8.93 -24.72
N ALA A 35 2.12 9.74 -24.07
CA ALA A 35 3.53 9.43 -23.91
C ALA A 35 3.73 8.13 -23.10
N TYR A 36 2.94 7.89 -22.05
CA TYR A 36 2.95 6.63 -21.31
C TYR A 36 2.56 5.42 -22.18
N LYS A 37 1.51 5.55 -23.00
CA LYS A 37 1.07 4.49 -23.93
C LYS A 37 2.14 4.15 -24.97
N THR A 38 2.95 5.13 -25.37
CA THR A 38 4.03 4.93 -26.35
C THR A 38 5.29 4.36 -25.70
N LYS A 39 5.57 4.75 -24.44
CA LYS A 39 6.80 4.38 -23.73
C LYS A 39 6.78 2.95 -23.16
N TYR A 40 5.61 2.43 -22.81
CA TYR A 40 5.47 1.14 -22.12
C TYR A 40 4.53 0.20 -22.86
N ASN A 41 4.84 -1.10 -22.83
CA ASN A 41 3.94 -2.14 -23.32
C ASN A 41 2.81 -2.39 -22.32
N LEU A 42 1.76 -1.57 -22.36
CA LEU A 42 0.61 -1.69 -21.45
C LEU A 42 -0.30 -2.88 -21.78
N ASP A 43 -0.17 -3.42 -22.99
CA ASP A 43 -0.94 -4.57 -23.48
C ASP A 43 -0.29 -5.92 -23.11
N ASP A 44 0.85 -5.91 -22.40
CA ASP A 44 1.45 -7.14 -21.86
C ASP A 44 0.50 -7.84 -20.88
N MET A 45 0.06 -9.03 -21.28
CA MET A 45 -0.88 -9.89 -20.57
C MET A 45 -0.25 -10.75 -19.48
N THR A 46 1.09 -10.73 -19.31
CA THR A 46 1.78 -11.59 -18.33
C THR A 46 1.22 -11.42 -16.92
N GLU A 47 1.13 -10.18 -16.45
CA GLU A 47 0.59 -9.87 -15.11
C GLU A 47 -0.92 -10.15 -15.02
N PHE A 48 -1.68 -9.96 -16.10
CA PHE A 48 -3.11 -10.31 -16.13
C PHE A 48 -3.32 -11.82 -16.00
N ASN A 49 -2.48 -12.62 -16.66
CA ASN A 49 -2.51 -14.07 -16.55
C ASN A 49 -2.17 -14.52 -15.13
N TYR A 50 -1.18 -13.92 -14.47
CA TYR A 50 -0.86 -14.20 -13.07
C TYR A 50 -1.98 -13.76 -12.12
N ALA A 51 -2.56 -12.58 -12.33
CA ALA A 51 -3.70 -12.12 -11.55
C ALA A 51 -4.91 -13.05 -11.70
N GLN A 52 -5.16 -13.67 -12.86
CA GLN A 52 -6.32 -14.52 -13.06
C GLN A 52 -6.08 -16.01 -12.74
N LYS A 53 -4.81 -16.43 -12.65
CA LYS A 53 -4.45 -17.84 -12.47
C LYS A 53 -5.01 -18.39 -11.17
N GLY A 54 -5.64 -19.57 -11.28
CA GLY A 54 -6.21 -20.29 -10.15
C GLY A 54 -7.53 -19.75 -9.63
N PHE A 55 -8.19 -18.84 -10.36
CA PHE A 55 -9.51 -18.33 -9.99
C PHE A 55 -10.52 -19.46 -9.69
N ILE A 56 -11.19 -19.37 -8.54
CA ILE A 56 -12.24 -20.29 -8.11
C ILE A 56 -13.61 -19.61 -8.20
N ALA A 57 -13.75 -18.45 -7.55
CA ALA A 57 -15.04 -17.77 -7.43
C ALA A 57 -14.85 -16.26 -7.17
N LYS A 58 -15.81 -15.46 -7.65
CA LYS A 58 -15.89 -14.01 -7.43
C LYS A 58 -17.07 -13.71 -6.48
N PRO A 59 -16.89 -12.89 -5.43
CA PRO A 59 -17.98 -12.47 -4.56
C PRO A 59 -18.92 -11.47 -5.26
N THR A 60 -20.11 -11.31 -4.71
CA THR A 60 -21.10 -10.33 -5.17
C THR A 60 -21.70 -9.55 -4.00
N GLY A 61 -22.17 -8.33 -4.25
CA GLY A 61 -22.89 -7.53 -3.26
C GLY A 61 -21.98 -6.71 -2.34
N GLN A 62 -22.45 -6.47 -1.12
CA GLN A 62 -21.83 -5.53 -0.18
C GLN A 62 -21.58 -6.17 1.17
N ILE A 63 -20.42 -5.86 1.76
CA ILE A 63 -20.14 -6.10 3.18
C ILE A 63 -20.61 -4.87 3.95
N LYS A 64 -21.46 -5.08 4.95
CA LYS A 64 -22.06 -4.01 5.76
C LYS A 64 -21.73 -4.18 7.23
N SER A 65 -21.62 -3.06 7.93
CA SER A 65 -21.55 -3.07 9.39
C SER A 65 -22.88 -3.48 10.02
N GLU A 66 -22.87 -3.77 11.32
CA GLU A 66 -24.09 -4.00 12.12
C GLU A 66 -25.12 -2.85 12.03
N LYS A 67 -24.65 -1.62 11.76
CA LYS A 67 -25.51 -0.43 11.58
C LYS A 67 -26.02 -0.26 10.14
N GLY A 68 -25.68 -1.17 9.23
CA GLY A 68 -26.07 -1.13 7.83
C GLY A 68 -25.19 -0.26 6.92
N ASN A 69 -24.13 0.36 7.44
CA ASN A 69 -23.19 1.13 6.62
C ASN A 69 -22.39 0.19 5.72
N VAL A 70 -22.21 0.57 4.46
CA VAL A 70 -21.36 -0.17 3.51
C VAL A 70 -19.90 -0.02 3.91
N ILE A 71 -19.24 -1.13 4.24
CA ILE A 71 -17.80 -1.21 4.54
C ILE A 71 -17.04 -1.52 3.25
N TRP A 72 -17.56 -2.46 2.47
CA TRP A 72 -16.98 -2.86 1.20
C TRP A 72 -18.08 -3.17 0.18
N ASP A 73 -17.82 -2.83 -1.07
CA ASP A 73 -18.74 -3.04 -2.19
C ASP A 73 -17.95 -3.60 -3.36
N PHE A 74 -18.26 -4.84 -3.73
CA PHE A 74 -17.53 -5.59 -4.76
C PHE A 74 -17.79 -5.05 -6.17
N ASP A 75 -18.84 -4.24 -6.36
CA ASP A 75 -19.22 -3.66 -7.65
C ASP A 75 -18.73 -2.22 -7.82
N ALA A 76 -18.15 -1.63 -6.77
CA ALA A 76 -17.80 -0.20 -6.73
C ALA A 76 -16.73 0.23 -7.74
N PHE A 77 -15.98 -0.71 -8.31
CA PHE A 77 -14.94 -0.46 -9.31
C PHE A 77 -15.26 -1.11 -10.68
N ASN A 78 -16.52 -1.48 -10.94
CA ASN A 78 -16.94 -2.06 -12.24
C ASN A 78 -16.88 -1.05 -13.41
N PHE A 79 -16.59 0.22 -13.14
CA PHE A 79 -16.40 1.24 -14.19
C PHE A 79 -15.06 1.13 -14.93
N LEU A 80 -14.15 0.24 -14.47
CA LEU A 80 -12.82 0.02 -15.05
C LEU A 80 -12.90 -0.72 -16.40
N ASN A 81 -13.25 -0.01 -17.47
CA ASN A 81 -13.35 -0.51 -18.84
C ASN A 81 -12.19 -0.03 -19.73
N ASP A 82 -12.03 -0.64 -20.91
CA ASP A 82 -11.11 -0.18 -21.95
C ASP A 82 -11.80 0.75 -22.95
N PRO A 83 -11.06 1.73 -23.53
CA PRO A 83 -9.69 2.12 -23.20
C PRO A 83 -9.62 2.94 -21.90
N ALA A 84 -8.41 3.11 -21.34
CA ALA A 84 -8.18 4.01 -20.21
C ALA A 84 -8.68 5.44 -20.51
N PRO A 85 -9.46 6.08 -19.61
CA PRO A 85 -9.98 7.43 -19.82
C PRO A 85 -8.85 8.47 -19.75
N ASN A 86 -9.04 9.60 -20.43
CA ASN A 86 -8.04 10.68 -20.45
C ASN A 86 -7.78 11.31 -19.08
N THR A 87 -8.68 11.12 -18.12
CA THR A 87 -8.59 11.63 -16.75
C THR A 87 -7.63 10.82 -15.86
N VAL A 88 -7.17 9.65 -16.31
CA VAL A 88 -6.35 8.73 -15.50
C VAL A 88 -5.08 8.34 -16.25
N ASN A 89 -3.97 8.26 -15.54
CA ASN A 89 -2.73 7.73 -16.11
C ASN A 89 -2.97 6.27 -16.59
N PRO A 90 -2.64 5.92 -17.84
CA PRO A 90 -2.97 4.61 -18.40
C PRO A 90 -2.20 3.45 -17.74
N ALA A 91 -1.00 3.68 -17.18
CA ALA A 91 -0.29 2.68 -16.40
C ALA A 91 -0.96 2.44 -15.03
N LEU A 92 -1.46 3.50 -14.37
CA LEU A 92 -2.27 3.36 -13.16
C LEU A 92 -3.61 2.67 -13.46
N TRP A 93 -4.24 2.97 -14.60
CA TRP A 93 -5.46 2.28 -15.03
C TRP A 93 -5.24 0.78 -15.23
N ARG A 94 -4.11 0.40 -15.84
CA ARG A 94 -3.69 -1.00 -15.95
C ARG A 94 -3.56 -1.65 -14.58
N GLN A 95 -2.86 -1.00 -13.63
CA GLN A 95 -2.74 -1.49 -12.25
C GLN A 95 -4.11 -1.60 -11.57
N ALA A 96 -4.99 -0.62 -11.77
CA ALA A 96 -6.34 -0.61 -11.22
C ALA A 96 -7.19 -1.80 -11.69
N LYS A 97 -7.04 -2.19 -12.97
CA LYS A 97 -7.68 -3.39 -13.54
C LYS A 97 -7.10 -4.67 -12.94
N LEU A 98 -5.77 -4.75 -12.78
CA LEU A 98 -5.11 -5.90 -12.18
C LEU A 98 -5.53 -6.11 -10.72
N ASN A 99 -5.58 -5.04 -9.93
CA ASN A 99 -6.07 -5.05 -8.55
C ASN A 99 -7.57 -5.38 -8.45
N ASN A 100 -8.33 -5.26 -9.55
CA ASN A 100 -9.74 -5.59 -9.59
C ASN A 100 -10.02 -7.09 -9.88
N ASN A 101 -8.98 -7.93 -9.92
CA ASN A 101 -9.13 -9.40 -9.94
C ASN A 101 -9.49 -9.92 -8.54
N VAL A 102 -10.72 -9.59 -8.12
CA VAL A 102 -11.32 -9.92 -6.82
C VAL A 102 -11.83 -11.36 -6.81
N GLY A 103 -11.59 -12.09 -5.71
CA GLY A 103 -12.10 -13.44 -5.56
C GLY A 103 -11.27 -14.34 -4.67
N LEU A 104 -11.64 -15.62 -4.70
CA LEU A 104 -10.88 -16.72 -4.13
C LEU A 104 -10.05 -17.38 -5.24
N PHE A 105 -8.76 -17.55 -4.99
CA PHE A 105 -7.80 -18.11 -5.96
C PHE A 105 -7.04 -19.27 -5.33
N LYS A 106 -6.94 -20.41 -6.02
CA LYS A 106 -5.99 -21.47 -5.71
C LYS A 106 -4.61 -21.08 -6.22
N VAL A 107 -3.65 -20.90 -5.31
CA VAL A 107 -2.27 -20.52 -5.67
C VAL A 107 -1.45 -21.74 -6.06
N THR A 108 -1.46 -22.75 -5.18
CA THR A 108 -0.83 -24.04 -5.36
C THR A 108 -1.60 -25.08 -4.54
N ASP A 109 -1.10 -26.31 -4.46
CA ASP A 109 -1.70 -27.30 -3.58
C ASP A 109 -1.70 -26.82 -2.12
N ARG A 110 -2.81 -27.05 -1.42
CA ARG A 110 -3.04 -26.60 -0.03
C ARG A 110 -2.99 -25.08 0.22
N VAL A 111 -2.88 -24.22 -0.80
CA VAL A 111 -2.74 -22.76 -0.60
C VAL A 111 -3.71 -21.97 -1.46
N TRP A 112 -4.46 -21.07 -0.82
CA TRP A 112 -5.39 -20.16 -1.45
C TRP A 112 -5.17 -18.73 -0.98
N GLN A 113 -5.55 -17.76 -1.82
CA GLN A 113 -5.65 -16.37 -1.43
C GLN A 113 -7.04 -15.84 -1.72
N ILE A 114 -7.58 -15.08 -0.77
CA ILE A 114 -8.75 -14.23 -0.95
C ILE A 114 -8.22 -12.82 -1.19
N ARG A 115 -8.60 -12.24 -2.34
CA ARG A 115 -8.10 -10.95 -2.79
C ARG A 115 -9.23 -9.99 -3.11
N GLY A 116 -9.01 -8.71 -2.85
CA GLY A 116 -9.97 -7.64 -3.14
C GLY A 116 -11.21 -7.62 -2.22
N PHE A 117 -11.11 -8.23 -1.04
CA PHE A 117 -12.05 -8.05 0.07
C PHE A 117 -11.68 -6.84 0.94
N ASP A 118 -10.44 -6.37 0.81
CA ASP A 118 -9.85 -5.23 1.51
C ASP A 118 -8.63 -4.73 0.70
N LEU A 119 -7.78 -3.90 1.31
CA LEU A 119 -6.49 -3.50 0.74
C LEU A 119 -5.51 -4.70 0.61
N ALA A 120 -5.39 -5.48 1.68
CA ALA A 120 -4.55 -6.67 1.75
C ALA A 120 -5.26 -7.94 1.26
N ASN A 121 -4.47 -8.98 1.07
CA ASN A 121 -4.92 -10.34 0.84
C ASN A 121 -5.07 -11.08 2.18
N MET A 122 -5.97 -12.06 2.21
CA MET A 122 -5.96 -13.10 3.25
C MET A 122 -5.46 -14.39 2.61
N THR A 123 -4.40 -14.98 3.14
CA THR A 123 -3.90 -16.27 2.65
C THR A 123 -4.39 -17.40 3.56
N ILE A 124 -4.90 -18.47 2.94
CA ILE A 124 -5.37 -19.68 3.61
C ILE A 124 -4.45 -20.83 3.22
N ILE A 125 -3.84 -21.47 4.22
CA ILE A 125 -2.98 -22.64 4.03
C ILE A 125 -3.63 -23.81 4.77
N GLN A 126 -3.94 -24.89 4.03
CA GLN A 126 -4.50 -26.10 4.60
C GLN A 126 -3.39 -26.87 5.32
N GLY A 127 -3.45 -26.91 6.66
CA GLY A 127 -2.71 -27.84 7.50
C GLY A 127 -3.38 -29.21 7.56
N ASP A 128 -2.89 -30.09 8.44
CA ASP A 128 -3.39 -31.46 8.58
C ASP A 128 -4.74 -31.52 9.32
N THR A 129 -4.98 -30.57 10.25
CA THR A 129 -6.19 -30.53 11.08
C THR A 129 -7.06 -29.29 10.86
N GLY A 130 -6.57 -28.26 10.18
CA GLY A 130 -7.32 -27.05 9.91
C GLY A 130 -6.62 -26.08 8.96
N TRP A 131 -7.06 -24.83 8.99
CA TRP A 131 -6.49 -23.73 8.23
C TRP A 131 -5.54 -22.88 9.07
N ILE A 132 -4.36 -22.64 8.50
CA ILE A 132 -3.43 -21.61 8.94
C ILE A 132 -3.77 -20.36 8.13
N ILE A 133 -4.14 -19.28 8.82
CA ILE A 133 -4.46 -18.00 8.21
C ILE A 133 -3.24 -17.10 8.28
N VAL A 134 -2.83 -16.55 7.14
CA VAL A 134 -1.78 -15.52 7.08
C VAL A 134 -2.45 -14.21 6.72
N ASP A 135 -2.32 -13.27 7.66
CA ASP A 135 -2.94 -11.96 7.69
C ASP A 135 -4.47 -11.96 7.62
N THR A 136 -5.07 -10.93 8.22
CA THR A 136 -6.48 -10.94 8.59
C THR A 136 -7.23 -9.71 8.12
N LEU A 137 -6.73 -9.03 7.09
CA LEU A 137 -7.36 -7.83 6.50
C LEU A 137 -7.45 -6.66 7.51
N THR A 138 -8.07 -5.56 7.10
CA THR A 138 -8.13 -4.32 7.90
C THR A 138 -9.22 -4.34 8.95
N SER A 139 -10.36 -4.98 8.66
CA SER A 139 -11.53 -4.93 9.54
C SER A 139 -12.13 -6.31 9.81
N LYS A 140 -12.75 -6.44 10.98
CA LYS A 140 -13.45 -7.64 11.40
C LYS A 140 -14.45 -8.11 10.34
N GLU A 141 -15.22 -7.17 9.78
CA GLU A 141 -16.29 -7.47 8.83
C GLU A 141 -15.74 -7.99 7.49
N THR A 142 -14.62 -7.45 7.02
CA THR A 142 -13.99 -7.93 5.78
C THR A 142 -13.37 -9.31 5.99
N ALA A 143 -12.72 -9.55 7.13
CA ALA A 143 -12.17 -10.84 7.50
C ALA A 143 -13.24 -11.93 7.67
N GLU A 144 -14.35 -11.64 8.36
CA GLU A 144 -15.49 -12.56 8.50
C GLU A 144 -16.09 -12.92 7.14
N ALA A 145 -16.29 -11.90 6.28
CA ALA A 145 -16.83 -12.10 4.95
C ALA A 145 -15.88 -12.95 4.07
N ALA A 146 -14.57 -12.70 4.15
CA ALA A 146 -13.55 -13.45 3.44
C ALA A 146 -13.57 -14.93 3.86
N LEU A 147 -13.49 -15.23 5.17
CA LEU A 147 -13.53 -16.61 5.65
C LEU A 147 -14.84 -17.32 5.32
N LYS A 148 -15.98 -16.63 5.47
CA LYS A 148 -17.28 -17.18 5.08
C LYS A 148 -17.30 -17.53 3.60
N PHE A 149 -16.75 -16.67 2.75
CA PHE A 149 -16.64 -16.92 1.32
C PHE A 149 -15.73 -18.11 1.01
N ALA A 150 -14.57 -18.23 1.67
CA ALA A 150 -13.72 -19.42 1.52
C ALA A 150 -14.44 -20.70 1.95
N ARG A 151 -15.14 -20.71 3.09
CA ARG A 151 -15.90 -21.87 3.58
C ARG A 151 -16.98 -22.34 2.60
N GLN A 152 -17.62 -21.42 1.89
CA GLN A 152 -18.60 -21.77 0.84
C GLN A 152 -18.01 -22.62 -0.29
N HIS A 153 -16.71 -22.47 -0.57
CA HIS A 153 -16.05 -23.13 -1.70
C HIS A 153 -15.07 -24.23 -1.31
N LEU A 154 -14.46 -24.13 -0.13
CA LEU A 154 -13.41 -25.04 0.36
C LEU A 154 -13.91 -25.96 1.48
N GLY A 155 -15.14 -25.74 1.97
CA GLY A 155 -15.70 -26.45 3.11
C GLY A 155 -15.34 -25.82 4.46
N GLU A 156 -16.01 -26.28 5.51
CA GLU A 156 -15.76 -25.83 6.88
C GLU A 156 -14.49 -26.46 7.44
N GLN A 157 -13.58 -25.63 7.94
CA GLN A 157 -12.36 -26.03 8.61
C GLN A 157 -12.14 -25.17 9.86
N LYS A 158 -11.53 -25.78 10.87
CA LYS A 158 -11.09 -25.05 12.06
C LYS A 158 -9.89 -24.18 11.71
N ILE A 159 -9.75 -23.03 12.36
CA ILE A 159 -8.52 -22.26 12.28
C ILE A 159 -7.50 -22.87 13.25
N SER A 160 -6.40 -23.41 12.70
CA SER A 160 -5.34 -24.08 13.46
C SER A 160 -4.20 -23.15 13.84
N ALA A 161 -3.97 -22.05 13.10
CA ALA A 161 -3.06 -20.98 13.49
C ALA A 161 -3.38 -19.65 12.76
N ILE A 162 -2.90 -18.54 13.31
CA ILE A 162 -2.86 -17.23 12.65
C ILE A 162 -1.40 -16.76 12.60
N ILE A 163 -0.97 -16.24 11.46
CA ILE A 163 0.33 -15.61 11.27
C ILE A 163 0.07 -14.15 10.88
N PHE A 164 0.60 -13.21 11.65
CA PHE A 164 0.71 -11.82 11.23
C PHE A 164 2.10 -11.61 10.62
N THR A 165 2.15 -11.26 9.35
CA THR A 165 3.43 -11.05 8.66
C THR A 165 4.14 -9.81 9.20
N HIS A 166 3.39 -8.76 9.52
CA HIS A 166 3.97 -7.53 10.05
C HIS A 166 2.97 -6.61 10.75
N SER A 167 3.49 -5.52 11.32
CA SER A 167 2.78 -4.63 12.24
C SER A 167 1.92 -3.54 11.59
N HIS A 168 1.38 -3.73 10.37
CA HIS A 168 0.43 -2.79 9.76
C HIS A 168 -1.03 -3.30 9.84
N ILE A 169 -1.94 -2.34 9.97
CA ILE A 169 -3.33 -2.60 10.39
C ILE A 169 -4.15 -3.40 9.38
N ASP A 170 -3.81 -3.33 8.10
CA ASP A 170 -4.43 -4.11 7.03
C ASP A 170 -4.06 -5.60 7.07
N HIS A 171 -3.14 -6.00 7.95
CA HIS A 171 -2.67 -7.38 8.10
C HIS A 171 -3.13 -8.04 9.40
N PHE A 172 -3.47 -7.27 10.42
CA PHE A 172 -3.97 -7.80 11.70
C PHE A 172 -5.35 -7.27 12.10
N GLY A 173 -5.81 -6.16 11.51
CA GLY A 173 -6.96 -5.39 12.00
C GLY A 173 -8.27 -6.16 11.99
N GLY A 174 -8.44 -7.14 11.10
CA GLY A 174 -9.60 -8.01 11.05
C GLY A 174 -9.48 -9.30 11.84
N ALA A 175 -8.47 -9.45 12.70
CA ALA A 175 -8.21 -10.70 13.42
C ALA A 175 -9.39 -11.21 14.26
N LEU A 176 -10.19 -10.30 14.86
CA LEU A 176 -11.40 -10.65 15.61
C LEU A 176 -12.57 -11.14 14.74
N GLY A 177 -12.42 -11.09 13.41
CA GLY A 177 -13.31 -11.72 12.45
C GLY A 177 -12.88 -13.14 12.06
N VAL A 178 -11.65 -13.52 12.40
CA VAL A 178 -11.10 -14.85 12.15
C VAL A 178 -11.34 -15.79 13.33
N LEU A 179 -11.03 -15.30 14.53
CA LEU A 179 -11.27 -16.01 15.79
C LEU A 179 -11.68 -15.03 16.88
N SER A 180 -12.62 -15.45 17.74
CA SER A 180 -12.93 -14.69 18.95
C SER A 180 -11.87 -14.92 20.03
N THR A 181 -11.73 -13.97 20.96
CA THR A 181 -10.81 -14.09 22.10
C THR A 181 -11.12 -15.33 22.96
N GLU A 182 -12.40 -15.70 23.08
CA GLU A 182 -12.84 -16.89 23.79
C GLU A 182 -12.39 -18.17 23.09
N GLU A 183 -12.51 -18.24 21.75
CA GLU A 183 -12.05 -19.39 20.97
C GLU A 183 -10.53 -19.55 21.05
N ILE A 184 -9.77 -18.45 21.03
CA ILE A 184 -8.31 -18.45 21.17
C ILE A 184 -7.93 -19.00 22.54
N ASN A 185 -8.54 -18.50 23.61
CA ASN A 185 -8.25 -18.95 24.97
C ASN A 185 -8.64 -20.41 25.21
N ALA A 186 -9.77 -20.85 24.65
CA ALA A 186 -10.25 -22.22 24.78
C ALA A 186 -9.41 -23.22 23.99
N ARG A 187 -8.99 -22.88 22.76
CA ARG A 187 -8.26 -23.78 21.86
C ARG A 187 -6.75 -23.65 21.95
N LYS A 188 -6.25 -22.60 22.60
CA LYS A 188 -4.82 -22.22 22.62
C LYS A 188 -4.24 -22.12 21.21
N THR A 189 -5.01 -21.56 20.28
CA THR A 189 -4.60 -21.41 18.88
C THR A 189 -3.31 -20.57 18.79
N PRO A 190 -2.24 -21.06 18.14
CA PRO A 190 -1.04 -20.28 17.88
C PRO A 190 -1.33 -19.00 17.10
N ILE A 191 -0.81 -17.89 17.61
CA ILE A 191 -0.80 -16.59 16.95
C ILE A 191 0.66 -16.20 16.85
N ILE A 192 1.18 -16.17 15.64
CA ILE A 192 2.61 -16.03 15.35
C ILE A 192 2.85 -14.67 14.72
N ALA A 193 3.85 -13.95 15.20
CA ALA A 193 4.21 -12.63 14.68
C ALA A 193 5.72 -12.38 14.81
N PRO A 194 6.30 -11.41 14.08
CA PRO A 194 7.68 -11.01 14.28
C PRO A 194 7.89 -10.37 15.67
N GLN A 195 9.09 -10.51 16.21
CA GLN A 195 9.50 -9.77 17.40
C GLN A 195 9.28 -8.26 17.21
N GLY A 196 8.73 -7.59 18.24
CA GLY A 196 8.40 -6.16 18.19
C GLY A 196 7.00 -5.84 17.66
N PHE A 197 6.24 -6.83 17.18
CA PHE A 197 4.91 -6.64 16.60
C PHE A 197 3.97 -5.77 17.46
N MET A 198 3.80 -6.09 18.75
CA MET A 198 2.85 -5.37 19.62
C MET A 198 3.26 -3.92 19.87
N GLU A 199 4.57 -3.65 20.01
CA GLU A 199 5.10 -2.30 20.20
C GLU A 199 4.83 -1.44 18.96
N GLU A 200 5.09 -1.98 17.77
CA GLU A 200 5.03 -1.23 16.53
C GLU A 200 3.58 -1.07 16.02
N ALA A 201 2.75 -2.11 16.19
CA ALA A 201 1.33 -2.06 15.84
C ALA A 201 0.54 -1.01 16.67
N THR A 202 1.01 -0.72 17.89
CA THR A 202 0.36 0.25 18.80
C THR A 202 1.02 1.63 18.77
N SER A 203 2.35 1.71 18.76
CA SER A 203 3.08 2.98 18.85
C SER A 203 2.88 3.89 17.63
N GLU A 204 2.84 3.31 16.42
CA GLU A 204 2.60 4.07 15.19
C GLU A 204 1.23 4.75 15.21
N ASN A 205 0.22 4.04 15.71
CA ASN A 205 -1.18 4.45 15.62
C ASN A 205 -1.66 5.28 16.83
N LEU A 206 -0.99 5.22 17.98
CA LEU A 206 -1.44 5.93 19.19
C LEU A 206 -0.81 7.33 19.31
N MET A 207 0.53 7.42 19.20
CA MET A 207 1.23 8.68 19.53
C MET A 207 0.99 9.80 18.51
N ALA A 208 0.93 9.47 17.22
CA ALA A 208 0.67 10.41 16.14
C ALA A 208 -0.64 10.10 15.38
N GLY A 209 -1.50 9.27 15.96
CA GLY A 209 -2.66 8.67 15.30
C GLY A 209 -3.59 9.68 14.64
N SER A 210 -3.99 10.73 15.36
CA SER A 210 -4.92 11.74 14.82
C SER A 210 -4.35 12.45 13.57
N ALA A 211 -3.06 12.76 13.56
CA ALA A 211 -2.40 13.39 12.42
C ALA A 211 -2.29 12.41 11.24
N MET A 212 -1.86 11.17 11.51
CA MET A 212 -1.73 10.14 10.48
C MET A 212 -3.07 9.78 9.83
N ILE A 213 -4.12 9.57 10.63
CA ILE A 213 -5.47 9.24 10.14
C ILE A 213 -6.00 10.37 9.25
N ARG A 214 -5.87 11.63 9.68
CA ARG A 214 -6.31 12.75 8.85
C ARG A 214 -5.56 12.81 7.52
N ARG A 215 -4.24 12.60 7.52
CA ARG A 215 -3.43 12.59 6.28
C ARG A 215 -3.73 11.37 5.41
N ALA A 216 -4.01 10.22 6.01
CA ALA A 216 -4.39 9.00 5.30
C ALA A 216 -5.66 9.19 4.46
N THR A 217 -6.60 10.06 4.87
CA THR A 217 -7.78 10.36 4.04
C THR A 217 -7.45 10.98 2.68
N TYR A 218 -6.33 11.72 2.55
CA TYR A 218 -5.83 12.18 1.26
C TYR A 218 -5.14 11.05 0.50
N MET A 219 -4.24 10.32 1.16
CA MET A 219 -3.48 9.23 0.55
C MET A 219 -4.38 8.14 -0.04
N TYR A 220 -5.45 7.77 0.66
CA TYR A 220 -6.40 6.75 0.23
C TYR A 220 -7.62 7.32 -0.51
N GLY A 221 -7.71 8.64 -0.69
CA GLY A 221 -8.84 9.27 -1.36
C GLY A 221 -10.20 8.92 -0.74
N THR A 222 -10.28 8.77 0.59
CA THR A 222 -11.44 8.19 1.31
C THR A 222 -12.77 8.89 1.00
N PHE A 223 -12.73 10.19 0.67
CA PHE A 223 -13.91 10.99 0.36
C PHE A 223 -14.11 11.24 -1.15
N LEU A 224 -13.27 10.68 -2.01
CA LEU A 224 -13.44 10.78 -3.45
C LEU A 224 -14.48 9.75 -3.93
N PRO A 225 -15.32 10.12 -4.92
CA PRO A 225 -16.19 9.14 -5.55
C PRO A 225 -15.36 8.08 -6.26
N LYS A 226 -15.85 6.84 -6.29
CA LYS A 226 -15.22 5.74 -7.03
C LYS A 226 -15.66 5.81 -8.50
N ASN A 227 -14.92 6.57 -9.31
CA ASN A 227 -15.16 6.75 -10.74
C ASN A 227 -13.88 7.25 -11.43
N ALA A 228 -13.94 7.48 -12.75
CA ALA A 228 -12.79 7.92 -13.57
C ALA A 228 -12.25 9.33 -13.25
N GLU A 229 -12.93 10.12 -12.42
CA GLU A 229 -12.51 11.46 -11.98
C GLU A 229 -12.16 11.51 -10.48
N GLY A 230 -12.24 10.37 -9.78
CA GLY A 230 -12.01 10.25 -8.36
C GLY A 230 -11.07 9.09 -8.01
N LEU A 231 -11.46 8.26 -7.04
CA LEU A 231 -10.67 7.11 -6.61
C LEU A 231 -10.78 5.98 -7.63
N VAL A 232 -9.65 5.63 -8.26
CA VAL A 232 -9.55 4.50 -9.18
C VAL A 232 -8.84 3.30 -8.57
N ASP A 233 -7.84 3.53 -7.72
CA ASP A 233 -6.98 2.52 -7.10
C ASP A 233 -6.06 3.17 -6.05
N THR A 234 -5.43 2.37 -5.17
CA THR A 234 -4.36 2.83 -4.27
C THR A 234 -2.98 2.33 -4.70
N GLY A 235 -2.86 1.65 -5.84
CA GLY A 235 -1.64 1.04 -6.37
C GLY A 235 -1.33 -0.31 -5.73
N LEU A 236 -1.41 -0.37 -4.40
CA LEU A 236 -1.20 -1.58 -3.59
C LEU A 236 -2.45 -2.49 -3.55
N GLY A 237 -3.64 -1.90 -3.65
CA GLY A 237 -4.92 -2.58 -3.77
C GLY A 237 -6.03 -1.60 -4.17
N LYS A 238 -7.31 -1.99 -4.07
CA LYS A 238 -8.42 -1.12 -4.52
C LYS A 238 -8.68 0.07 -3.60
N ALA A 239 -8.78 -0.20 -2.30
CA ALA A 239 -9.12 0.74 -1.24
C ALA A 239 -8.89 0.08 0.13
N VAL A 240 -8.93 0.86 1.20
CA VAL A 240 -8.88 0.36 2.58
C VAL A 240 -10.31 0.25 3.13
N ALA A 241 -10.65 -0.90 3.71
CA ALA A 241 -11.94 -1.05 4.39
C ALA A 241 -11.97 -0.26 5.71
N VAL A 242 -13.10 0.40 5.97
CA VAL A 242 -13.31 1.19 7.19
C VAL A 242 -14.40 0.53 8.04
N GLY A 243 -13.98 -0.40 8.90
CA GLY A 243 -14.85 -1.16 9.81
C GLY A 243 -14.31 -1.21 11.23
N LYS A 244 -14.68 -2.25 11.99
CA LYS A 244 -14.16 -2.50 13.34
C LYS A 244 -12.77 -3.12 13.25
N MET A 245 -11.77 -2.44 13.79
CA MET A 245 -10.40 -2.94 13.90
C MET A 245 -10.18 -3.59 15.27
N GLY A 246 -9.38 -4.65 15.31
CA GLY A 246 -8.96 -5.33 16.52
C GLY A 246 -7.59 -5.97 16.33
N ILE A 247 -6.85 -6.12 17.43
CA ILE A 247 -5.55 -6.77 17.46
C ILE A 247 -5.62 -7.97 18.38
N LEU A 248 -4.95 -9.05 18.01
CA LEU A 248 -4.73 -10.20 18.88
C LEU A 248 -3.28 -10.23 19.32
N GLU A 249 -3.04 -10.53 20.60
CA GLU A 249 -1.69 -10.67 21.11
C GLU A 249 -1.04 -11.96 20.58
N PRO A 250 0.17 -11.89 19.96
CA PRO A 250 0.88 -13.06 19.53
C PRO A 250 1.25 -13.97 20.70
N THR A 251 0.95 -15.27 20.57
CA THR A 251 1.36 -16.29 21.56
C THR A 251 2.75 -16.84 21.28
N GLN A 252 3.27 -16.63 20.06
CA GLN A 252 4.60 -17.03 19.64
C GLN A 252 5.26 -15.90 18.83
N LEU A 253 6.53 -15.64 19.11
CA LEU A 253 7.30 -14.63 18.40
C LEU A 253 8.42 -15.27 17.60
N ILE A 254 8.62 -14.77 16.38
CA ILE A 254 9.82 -15.06 15.58
C ILE A 254 10.90 -14.05 15.98
N THR A 255 11.96 -14.55 16.61
CA THR A 255 13.00 -13.71 17.22
C THR A 255 14.36 -13.86 16.52
N GLN A 256 14.57 -14.96 15.81
CA GLN A 256 15.80 -15.25 15.10
C GLN A 256 15.73 -14.76 13.65
N ALA A 257 16.90 -14.50 13.04
CA ALA A 257 16.98 -14.13 11.63
C ALA A 257 16.39 -15.23 10.72
N GLU A 258 16.64 -16.49 11.04
CA GLU A 258 15.97 -17.66 10.47
C GLU A 258 15.44 -18.51 11.63
N GLN A 259 14.16 -18.89 11.61
CA GLN A 259 13.53 -19.70 12.64
C GLN A 259 12.63 -20.77 12.01
N LYS A 260 12.89 -22.04 12.34
CA LYS A 260 12.08 -23.16 11.87
C LYS A 260 10.96 -23.46 12.87
N MET A 261 9.77 -23.76 12.35
CA MET A 261 8.61 -24.10 13.16
C MET A 261 7.66 -24.99 12.36
N THR A 262 7.21 -26.08 12.95
CA THR A 262 6.16 -26.91 12.37
C THR A 262 4.80 -26.40 12.85
N ILE A 263 3.90 -26.11 11.92
CA ILE A 263 2.55 -25.62 12.18
C ILE A 263 1.58 -26.55 11.45
N ASP A 264 0.75 -27.25 12.23
CA ASP A 264 -0.31 -28.13 11.72
C ASP A 264 0.15 -29.06 10.57
N GLY A 265 1.30 -29.72 10.77
CA GLY A 265 1.86 -30.70 9.82
C GLY A 265 2.73 -30.12 8.69
N LEU A 266 2.88 -28.80 8.62
CA LEU A 266 3.74 -28.14 7.64
C LEU A 266 4.96 -27.51 8.30
N ASP A 267 6.13 -27.71 7.70
CA ASP A 267 7.38 -27.09 8.16
C ASP A 267 7.53 -25.70 7.55
N PHE A 268 7.47 -24.69 8.39
CA PHE A 268 7.77 -23.30 8.04
C PHE A 268 9.22 -22.97 8.37
N VAL A 269 9.84 -22.20 7.49
CA VAL A 269 11.08 -21.49 7.78
C VAL A 269 10.77 -20.00 7.71
N PHE A 270 10.69 -19.36 8.87
CA PHE A 270 10.47 -17.93 9.00
C PHE A 270 11.80 -17.18 8.89
N TYR A 271 11.77 -16.02 8.24
CA TYR A 271 12.90 -15.11 8.13
C TYR A 271 12.49 -13.73 8.64
N ASN A 272 13.10 -13.28 9.73
CA ASN A 272 12.78 -11.99 10.33
C ASN A 272 13.46 -10.86 9.54
N VAL A 273 12.70 -9.87 9.07
CA VAL A 273 13.17 -8.77 8.21
C VAL A 273 12.80 -7.39 8.78
N PRO A 274 13.10 -7.11 10.08
CA PRO A 274 12.64 -5.89 10.74
C PRO A 274 13.22 -4.62 10.12
N GLY A 275 12.43 -3.56 10.07
CA GLY A 275 12.82 -2.25 9.54
C GLY A 275 12.91 -2.19 8.01
N SER A 276 12.20 -3.08 7.32
CA SER A 276 12.06 -3.07 5.86
C SER A 276 10.78 -2.31 5.45
N GLU A 277 9.70 -3.00 5.11
CA GLU A 277 8.40 -2.36 4.90
C GLU A 277 7.84 -1.93 6.26
N ALA A 278 7.85 -2.82 7.25
CA ALA A 278 7.47 -2.48 8.62
C ALA A 278 8.65 -2.57 9.60
N PRO A 279 8.56 -1.88 10.75
CA PRO A 279 9.52 -2.05 11.83
C PRO A 279 9.62 -3.50 12.34
N ALA A 280 8.49 -4.22 12.41
CA ALA A 280 8.43 -5.63 12.73
C ALA A 280 7.76 -6.39 11.58
N GLU A 281 8.53 -7.18 10.83
CA GLU A 281 8.09 -7.90 9.64
C GLU A 281 8.84 -9.22 9.48
N LEU A 282 8.17 -10.25 8.99
CA LEU A 282 8.74 -11.54 8.64
C LEU A 282 8.32 -11.98 7.25
N THR A 283 9.18 -12.78 6.60
CA THR A 283 8.84 -13.59 5.42
C THR A 283 8.91 -15.06 5.79
N PHE A 284 8.45 -15.97 4.94
CA PHE A 284 8.62 -17.41 5.21
C PHE A 284 8.67 -18.26 3.95
N SER A 285 9.22 -19.47 4.08
CA SER A 285 9.09 -20.53 3.10
C SER A 285 8.39 -21.76 3.69
N ILE A 286 7.73 -22.52 2.82
CA ILE A 286 7.19 -23.85 3.13
C ILE A 286 7.80 -24.81 2.10
N PRO A 287 8.93 -25.48 2.42
CA PRO A 287 9.68 -26.27 1.46
C PRO A 287 8.88 -27.39 0.79
N SER A 288 8.00 -28.07 1.54
CA SER A 288 7.15 -29.14 1.02
C SER A 288 6.16 -28.67 -0.06
N LEU A 289 5.81 -27.37 -0.03
CA LEU A 289 4.93 -26.74 -1.02
C LEU A 289 5.73 -25.94 -2.07
N LYS A 290 7.06 -25.91 -1.95
CA LYS A 290 7.96 -25.05 -2.75
C LYS A 290 7.45 -23.60 -2.85
N LEU A 291 6.99 -23.08 -1.71
CA LEU A 291 6.38 -21.76 -1.61
C LEU A 291 7.29 -20.81 -0.85
N TYR A 292 7.42 -19.58 -1.33
CA TYR A 292 7.98 -18.45 -0.59
C TYR A 292 6.91 -17.35 -0.44
N ASN A 293 6.74 -16.82 0.76
CA ASN A 293 5.91 -15.66 1.03
C ASN A 293 6.81 -14.45 1.30
N GLY A 294 6.75 -13.48 0.40
CA GLY A 294 7.52 -12.24 0.46
C GLY A 294 6.93 -11.15 1.35
N ALA A 295 5.88 -11.45 2.13
CA ALA A 295 5.18 -10.49 3.00
C ALA A 295 4.80 -9.21 2.24
N GLU A 296 5.33 -8.06 2.64
CA GLU A 296 5.19 -6.79 1.94
C GLU A 296 6.53 -6.18 1.50
N ILE A 297 7.66 -6.84 1.81
CA ILE A 297 8.95 -6.51 1.20
C ILE A 297 8.97 -6.69 -0.32
N LEU A 298 8.03 -7.47 -0.86
CA LEU A 298 7.81 -7.74 -2.28
C LEU A 298 6.34 -7.49 -2.64
N SER A 299 6.11 -6.72 -3.70
CA SER A 299 4.77 -6.41 -4.22
C SER A 299 4.86 -6.08 -5.72
N HIS A 300 3.73 -5.95 -6.42
CA HIS A 300 3.69 -5.54 -7.83
C HIS A 300 3.62 -4.02 -7.98
N THR A 301 4.44 -3.33 -7.21
CA THR A 301 4.69 -1.89 -7.24
C THR A 301 6.05 -1.58 -6.61
N MET A 302 6.61 -0.41 -6.88
CA MET A 302 7.55 0.22 -5.95
C MET A 302 6.78 0.59 -4.68
N HIS A 303 7.30 0.22 -3.51
CA HIS A 303 6.69 0.51 -2.21
C HIS A 303 7.23 1.82 -1.63
N ASN A 304 6.56 2.31 -0.59
CA ASN A 304 6.95 3.50 0.15
C ASN A 304 8.19 3.23 0.98
N LEU A 305 9.21 4.07 0.85
CA LEU A 305 10.24 4.28 1.88
C LEU A 305 9.77 5.32 2.91
N TYR A 306 8.78 6.13 2.54
CA TYR A 306 8.06 7.04 3.42
C TYR A 306 6.60 7.14 2.97
N THR A 307 5.68 6.62 3.79
CA THR A 307 4.25 6.74 3.49
C THR A 307 3.76 8.16 3.68
N LEU A 308 2.94 8.66 2.73
CA LEU A 308 2.47 10.05 2.74
C LEU A 308 1.52 10.37 3.90
N ARG A 309 0.88 9.34 4.51
CA ARG A 309 0.14 9.51 5.78
C ARG A 309 1.03 10.00 6.92
N GLY A 310 2.34 9.80 6.80
CA GLY A 310 3.37 10.16 7.78
C GLY A 310 3.77 8.94 8.59
N ALA A 311 5.06 8.63 8.59
CA ALA A 311 5.69 7.60 9.42
C ALA A 311 7.18 7.91 9.59
N LYS A 312 7.91 7.06 10.32
CA LYS A 312 9.38 7.05 10.26
C LYS A 312 9.82 6.66 8.84
N VAL A 313 10.93 7.23 8.38
CA VAL A 313 11.52 6.81 7.10
C VAL A 313 12.11 5.41 7.25
N ARG A 314 11.85 4.55 6.26
CA ARG A 314 12.35 3.17 6.19
C ARG A 314 13.78 3.14 5.66
N ASP A 315 14.56 2.16 6.10
CA ASP A 315 15.94 1.99 5.65
C ASP A 315 15.97 1.22 4.33
N ALA A 316 16.14 1.96 3.24
CA ALA A 316 16.21 1.40 1.88
C ALA A 316 17.36 0.40 1.70
N LEU A 317 18.51 0.65 2.30
CA LEU A 317 19.68 -0.20 2.12
C LEU A 317 19.54 -1.50 2.91
N LYS A 318 18.94 -1.44 4.10
CA LYS A 318 18.56 -2.61 4.87
C LYS A 318 17.54 -3.48 4.11
N TRP A 319 16.52 -2.84 3.52
CA TRP A 319 15.54 -3.53 2.68
C TRP A 319 16.20 -4.24 1.49
N VAL A 320 17.15 -3.59 0.80
CA VAL A 320 17.96 -4.23 -0.26
C VAL A 320 18.67 -5.48 0.25
N GLY A 321 19.25 -5.44 1.45
CA GLY A 321 19.90 -6.59 2.07
C GLY A 321 18.95 -7.77 2.27
N TYR A 322 17.72 -7.52 2.68
CA TYR A 322 16.70 -8.57 2.81
C TYR A 322 16.22 -9.10 1.46
N LEU A 323 16.14 -8.26 0.42
CA LEU A 323 15.78 -8.73 -0.92
C LEU A 323 16.88 -9.63 -1.52
N ASP A 324 18.15 -9.36 -1.19
CA ASP A 324 19.26 -10.25 -1.58
C ASP A 324 19.17 -11.60 -0.86
N GLN A 325 18.82 -11.60 0.44
CA GLN A 325 18.55 -12.82 1.20
C GLN A 325 17.33 -13.58 0.65
N ALA A 326 16.26 -12.86 0.29
CA ALA A 326 15.04 -13.44 -0.28
C ALA A 326 15.32 -14.22 -1.57
N MET A 327 16.30 -13.80 -2.40
CA MET A 327 16.72 -14.59 -3.56
C MET A 327 17.24 -15.98 -3.17
N GLN A 328 17.98 -16.08 -2.06
CA GLN A 328 18.46 -17.36 -1.53
C GLN A 328 17.31 -18.17 -0.91
N HIS A 329 16.44 -17.51 -0.15
CA HIS A 329 15.30 -18.17 0.52
C HIS A 329 14.29 -18.74 -0.49
N ALA A 330 14.08 -18.05 -1.62
CA ALA A 330 13.18 -18.46 -2.69
C ALA A 330 13.85 -19.37 -3.74
N LYS A 331 15.12 -19.78 -3.55
CA LYS A 331 15.90 -20.52 -4.55
C LYS A 331 15.25 -21.85 -4.94
N ALA A 332 14.56 -22.52 -4.01
CA ALA A 332 13.88 -23.79 -4.26
C ALA A 332 12.35 -23.63 -4.46
N SER A 333 11.87 -22.41 -4.60
CA SER A 333 10.43 -22.12 -4.71
C SER A 333 9.97 -22.13 -6.17
N ASP A 334 8.79 -22.74 -6.39
CA ASP A 334 8.08 -22.73 -7.68
C ASP A 334 6.96 -21.67 -7.68
N VAL A 335 6.57 -21.17 -6.49
CA VAL A 335 5.58 -20.10 -6.33
C VAL A 335 6.00 -19.09 -5.27
N LEU A 336 5.81 -17.81 -5.58
CA LEU A 336 5.95 -16.69 -4.65
C LEU A 336 4.59 -16.04 -4.43
N ILE A 337 4.21 -15.87 -3.17
CA ILE A 337 3.06 -15.06 -2.76
C ILE A 337 3.50 -13.83 -1.98
N ALA A 338 2.63 -12.82 -1.91
CA ALA A 338 2.76 -11.64 -1.07
C ALA A 338 1.40 -11.31 -0.44
N GLN A 339 1.38 -10.37 0.50
CA GLN A 339 0.17 -9.97 1.24
C GLN A 339 -0.64 -8.89 0.53
N HIS A 340 -0.16 -8.44 -0.64
CA HIS A 340 -0.91 -7.67 -1.62
C HIS A 340 -0.72 -8.26 -3.01
N HIS A 341 -1.51 -7.78 -3.98
CA HIS A 341 -1.43 -8.18 -5.40
C HIS A 341 -1.58 -9.68 -5.63
N TRP A 342 -0.96 -10.23 -6.69
CA TRP A 342 -1.08 -11.62 -7.14
C TRP A 342 0.25 -12.38 -7.09
N PRO A 343 0.23 -13.73 -7.09
CA PRO A 343 1.45 -14.53 -7.04
C PRO A 343 2.32 -14.46 -8.30
N VAL A 344 3.57 -14.93 -8.18
CA VAL A 344 4.49 -15.19 -9.29
C VAL A 344 4.80 -16.69 -9.33
N TRP A 345 4.80 -17.29 -10.52
CA TRP A 345 5.09 -18.73 -10.71
C TRP A 345 6.31 -18.97 -11.57
N GLY A 346 7.02 -20.06 -11.27
CA GLY A 346 8.23 -20.48 -11.95
C GLY A 346 9.47 -19.84 -11.33
N ASN A 347 10.47 -20.67 -11.00
CA ASN A 347 11.64 -20.24 -10.25
C ASN A 347 12.39 -19.08 -10.92
N ASP A 348 12.62 -19.14 -12.23
CA ASP A 348 13.32 -18.08 -12.98
C ASP A 348 12.57 -16.74 -12.90
N ASN A 349 11.23 -16.77 -13.00
CA ASN A 349 10.40 -15.57 -12.88
C ASN A 349 10.44 -14.99 -11.47
N ILE A 350 10.45 -15.85 -10.45
CA ILE A 350 10.57 -15.45 -9.04
C ILE A 350 11.92 -14.78 -8.81
N GLN A 351 13.00 -15.35 -9.32
CA GLN A 351 14.35 -14.77 -9.20
C GLN A 351 14.47 -13.43 -9.95
N ASP A 352 13.92 -13.30 -11.16
CA ASP A 352 13.87 -12.02 -11.89
C ASP A 352 13.05 -10.96 -11.14
N PHE A 353 11.91 -11.35 -10.57
CA PHE A 353 11.03 -10.45 -9.83
C PHE A 353 11.71 -9.90 -8.57
N ILE A 354 12.30 -10.77 -7.74
CA ILE A 354 13.02 -10.35 -6.53
C ILE A 354 14.23 -9.49 -6.90
N LYS A 355 15.00 -9.92 -7.91
CA LYS A 355 16.17 -9.17 -8.40
C LYS A 355 15.80 -7.77 -8.86
N THR A 356 14.71 -7.64 -9.63
CA THR A 356 14.25 -6.34 -10.13
C THR A 356 13.85 -5.42 -8.98
N GLN A 357 13.09 -5.91 -8.01
CA GLN A 357 12.73 -5.16 -6.80
C GLN A 357 13.98 -4.69 -6.03
N ARG A 358 14.93 -5.61 -5.78
CA ARG A 358 16.22 -5.30 -5.13
C ARG A 358 16.98 -4.19 -5.86
N ASP A 359 17.12 -4.32 -7.18
CA ASP A 359 17.91 -3.40 -8.00
C ASP A 359 17.24 -2.01 -8.09
N VAL A 360 15.90 -1.94 -8.06
CA VAL A 360 15.16 -0.66 -7.99
C VAL A 360 15.43 0.08 -6.68
N TYR A 361 15.32 -0.59 -5.52
CA TYR A 361 15.64 0.05 -4.23
C TYR A 361 17.12 0.41 -4.14
N LYS A 362 18.02 -0.47 -4.59
CA LYS A 362 19.47 -0.22 -4.57
C LYS A 362 19.87 0.95 -5.44
N PHE A 363 19.34 1.02 -6.66
CA PHE A 363 19.55 2.17 -7.54
C PHE A 363 19.03 3.46 -6.90
N THR A 364 17.79 3.44 -6.39
CA THR A 364 17.16 4.61 -5.78
C THR A 364 17.99 5.12 -4.60
N HIS A 365 18.44 4.22 -3.73
CA HIS A 365 19.33 4.52 -2.62
C HIS A 365 20.67 5.10 -3.08
N ASP A 366 21.45 4.35 -3.87
CA ASP A 366 22.83 4.70 -4.19
C ASP A 366 22.93 5.97 -5.03
N GLN A 367 22.00 6.17 -5.97
CA GLN A 367 21.99 7.40 -6.75
C GLN A 367 21.57 8.61 -5.93
N THR A 368 20.66 8.43 -4.96
CA THR A 368 20.34 9.50 -4.00
C THR A 368 21.57 9.88 -3.19
N VAL A 369 22.27 8.89 -2.62
CA VAL A 369 23.50 9.13 -1.84
C VAL A 369 24.58 9.79 -2.71
N ARG A 370 24.77 9.33 -3.95
CA ARG A 370 25.73 9.92 -4.88
C ARG A 370 25.43 11.39 -5.16
N TYR A 371 24.17 11.75 -5.44
CA TYR A 371 23.80 13.13 -5.72
C TYR A 371 23.84 14.01 -4.47
N MET A 372 23.41 13.49 -3.32
CA MET A 372 23.53 14.16 -2.03
C MET A 372 25.00 14.52 -1.73
N ASN A 373 25.92 13.58 -1.91
CA ASN A 373 27.36 13.83 -1.77
C ASN A 373 27.94 14.77 -2.84
N SER A 374 27.20 15.04 -3.92
CA SER A 374 27.55 16.03 -4.94
C SER A 374 26.95 17.41 -4.64
N GLY A 375 26.30 17.60 -3.48
CA GLY A 375 25.75 18.88 -3.02
C GLY A 375 24.28 19.14 -3.36
N PHE A 376 23.56 18.17 -3.94
CA PHE A 376 22.13 18.32 -4.22
C PHE A 376 21.28 18.05 -2.98
N ASN A 377 20.22 18.84 -2.78
CA ASN A 377 19.22 18.54 -1.75
C ASN A 377 18.17 17.53 -2.25
N GLY A 378 17.36 16.96 -1.34
CA GLY A 378 16.37 15.93 -1.69
C GLY A 378 15.37 16.34 -2.79
N ALA A 379 15.00 17.62 -2.89
CA ALA A 379 14.08 18.10 -3.91
C ALA A 379 14.74 18.15 -5.30
N GLU A 380 15.98 18.61 -5.38
CA GLU A 380 16.75 18.66 -6.63
C GLU A 380 17.08 17.25 -7.14
N ILE A 381 17.45 16.33 -6.24
CA ILE A 381 17.72 14.94 -6.61
C ILE A 381 16.46 14.30 -7.22
N ALA A 382 15.29 14.54 -6.63
CA ALA A 382 14.02 14.01 -7.12
C ALA A 382 13.64 14.49 -8.53
N GLU A 383 14.11 15.66 -8.97
CA GLU A 383 13.92 16.13 -10.35
C GLU A 383 14.95 15.55 -11.33
N LYS A 384 16.12 15.14 -10.84
CA LYS A 384 17.24 14.67 -11.67
C LYS A 384 17.27 13.16 -11.86
N ILE A 385 16.87 12.40 -10.85
CA ILE A 385 16.97 10.94 -10.86
C ILE A 385 15.93 10.31 -11.79
N GLN A 386 16.38 9.33 -12.57
CA GLN A 386 15.55 8.53 -13.46
C GLN A 386 16.01 7.09 -13.37
N LEU A 387 15.08 6.14 -13.37
CA LEU A 387 15.43 4.73 -13.43
C LEU A 387 16.13 4.41 -14.76
N PRO A 388 17.14 3.52 -14.76
CA PRO A 388 17.70 3.02 -16.01
C PRO A 388 16.63 2.22 -16.77
N ALA A 389 16.68 2.25 -18.10
CA ALA A 389 15.65 1.63 -18.96
C ALA A 389 15.35 0.16 -18.60
N ALA A 390 16.36 -0.62 -18.21
CA ALA A 390 16.20 -2.02 -17.81
C ALA A 390 15.26 -2.23 -16.61
N LEU A 391 15.21 -1.26 -15.68
CA LEU A 391 14.31 -1.28 -14.52
C LEU A 391 13.01 -0.54 -14.82
N ASP A 392 13.10 0.58 -15.53
CA ASP A 392 11.95 1.42 -15.90
C ASP A 392 10.95 0.70 -16.82
N GLN A 393 11.37 -0.31 -17.57
CA GLN A 393 10.45 -1.09 -18.42
C GLN A 393 9.69 -2.20 -17.65
N LYS A 394 10.02 -2.44 -16.38
CA LYS A 394 9.37 -3.45 -15.54
C LYS A 394 8.17 -2.84 -14.81
N LEU A 395 6.97 -2.91 -15.41
CA LEU A 395 5.75 -2.28 -14.88
C LEU A 395 5.41 -2.70 -13.44
N TYR A 396 5.68 -3.93 -13.04
CA TYR A 396 5.46 -4.40 -11.66
C TYR A 396 6.37 -3.73 -10.62
N ALA A 397 7.36 -2.94 -11.03
CA ALA A 397 8.23 -2.16 -10.15
C ALA A 397 8.00 -0.64 -10.29
N HIS A 398 6.92 -0.23 -10.98
CA HIS A 398 6.55 1.18 -11.13
C HIS A 398 5.98 1.77 -9.85
N GLY A 399 6.02 3.10 -9.76
CA GLY A 399 5.54 3.81 -8.59
C GLY A 399 4.02 3.99 -8.55
N TYR A 400 3.27 2.95 -8.22
CA TYR A 400 1.82 3.02 -8.01
C TYR A 400 1.43 3.29 -6.55
N TYR A 401 2.29 2.89 -5.60
CA TYR A 401 2.13 3.14 -4.17
C TYR A 401 3.27 4.03 -3.65
N GLY A 402 4.48 3.47 -3.63
CA GLY A 402 5.74 4.21 -3.61
C GLY A 402 5.92 5.03 -4.89
N THR A 403 6.71 6.10 -4.87
CA THR A 403 7.15 6.77 -6.11
C THR A 403 8.63 7.11 -6.01
N LEU A 404 9.34 7.01 -7.14
CA LEU A 404 10.78 7.28 -7.18
C LEU A 404 11.12 8.63 -6.54
N LYS A 405 10.39 9.69 -6.94
CA LYS A 405 10.62 11.05 -6.47
C LYS A 405 10.42 11.20 -4.95
N HIS A 406 9.38 10.60 -4.37
CA HIS A 406 9.19 10.71 -2.93
C HIS A 406 10.16 9.81 -2.16
N ASN A 407 10.48 8.63 -2.68
CA ASN A 407 11.41 7.70 -2.06
C ASN A 407 12.82 8.30 -1.98
N VAL A 408 13.24 9.04 -3.00
CA VAL A 408 14.48 9.81 -3.01
C VAL A 408 14.50 10.86 -1.91
N LYS A 409 13.42 11.64 -1.77
CA LYS A 409 13.29 12.62 -0.69
C LYS A 409 13.32 11.95 0.69
N ALA A 410 12.71 10.77 0.81
CA ALA A 410 12.75 9.97 2.02
C ALA A 410 14.18 9.54 2.37
N ILE A 411 14.92 8.97 1.41
CA ILE A 411 16.33 8.58 1.61
C ILE A 411 17.18 9.79 2.01
N TYR A 412 17.00 10.94 1.36
CA TYR A 412 17.68 12.17 1.77
C TYR A 412 17.34 12.53 3.22
N GLN A 413 16.05 12.53 3.59
CA GLN A 413 15.59 12.80 4.95
C GLN A 413 16.18 11.81 5.98
N TYR A 414 16.32 10.54 5.61
CA TYR A 414 16.91 9.51 6.47
C TYR A 414 18.36 9.86 6.88
N TYR A 415 19.15 10.36 5.93
CA TYR A 415 20.55 10.70 6.16
C TYR A 415 20.76 12.12 6.70
N MET A 416 20.04 13.12 6.18
CA MET A 416 20.31 14.55 6.41
C MET A 416 19.27 15.24 7.29
N GLY A 417 18.14 14.58 7.58
CA GLY A 417 17.01 15.21 8.27
C GLY A 417 16.23 16.18 7.39
N TRP A 418 15.57 17.16 8.02
CA TRP A 418 14.66 18.09 7.34
C TRP A 418 15.36 19.32 6.73
N PHE A 419 16.53 19.69 7.26
CA PHE A 419 17.24 20.91 6.85
C PHE A 419 18.00 20.67 5.55
N ASP A 420 17.80 21.53 4.55
CA ASP A 420 18.38 21.42 3.22
C ASP A 420 19.76 22.09 3.07
N ALA A 421 20.37 22.46 4.20
CA ALA A 421 21.63 23.20 4.29
C ALA A 421 21.60 24.66 3.78
N HIS A 422 20.45 25.19 3.34
CA HIS A 422 20.33 26.59 2.94
C HIS A 422 19.90 27.46 4.13
N PRO A 423 20.72 28.42 4.62
CA PRO A 423 20.42 29.14 5.86
C PRO A 423 19.10 29.92 5.89
N SER A 424 18.59 30.37 4.74
CA SER A 424 17.26 31.02 4.67
C SER A 424 16.11 30.09 5.03
N ASN A 425 16.34 28.77 4.96
CA ASN A 425 15.34 27.74 5.21
C ASN A 425 15.47 27.14 6.62
N LEU A 426 16.40 27.66 7.45
CA LEU A 426 16.60 27.19 8.82
C LEU A 426 15.48 27.65 9.77
N ASP A 427 15.02 28.89 9.61
CA ASP A 427 13.92 29.46 10.41
C ASP A 427 12.91 30.17 9.48
N PRO A 428 12.21 29.42 8.62
CA PRO A 428 11.25 30.00 7.70
C PRO A 428 10.02 30.49 8.45
N LEU A 429 9.47 31.63 8.03
CA LEU A 429 8.17 32.07 8.51
C LEU A 429 7.09 30.99 8.24
N PRO A 430 6.11 30.80 9.13
CA PRO A 430 5.02 29.87 8.89
C PRO A 430 4.23 30.21 7.61
N PRO A 431 3.63 29.23 6.90
CA PRO A 431 3.02 29.44 5.57
C PRO A 431 2.04 30.60 5.50
N LYS A 432 1.18 30.79 6.52
CA LYS A 432 0.20 31.90 6.55
C LYS A 432 0.87 33.29 6.64
N ALA A 433 2.02 33.39 7.28
CA ALA A 433 2.76 34.65 7.39
C ALA A 433 3.50 34.96 6.08
N VAL A 434 4.11 33.95 5.47
CA VAL A 434 4.76 34.05 4.15
C VAL A 434 3.76 34.41 3.05
N ALA A 435 2.60 33.77 3.02
CA ALA A 435 1.57 33.99 2.01
C ALA A 435 1.15 35.46 1.89
N LYS A 436 0.98 36.17 3.03
CA LYS A 436 0.64 37.60 3.02
C LYS A 436 1.69 38.44 2.29
N LYS A 437 2.98 38.12 2.48
CA LYS A 437 4.09 38.81 1.83
C LYS A 437 4.16 38.49 0.34
N TYR A 438 3.89 37.25 -0.06
CA TYR A 438 3.81 36.88 -1.48
C TYR A 438 2.67 37.58 -2.21
N ILE A 439 1.50 37.70 -1.58
CA ILE A 439 0.36 38.42 -2.17
C ILE A 439 0.69 39.91 -2.34
N GLU A 440 1.34 40.55 -1.37
CA GLU A 440 1.81 41.93 -1.48
C GLU A 440 2.83 42.08 -2.62
N LEU A 441 3.81 41.17 -2.70
CA LEU A 441 4.84 41.15 -3.75
C LEU A 441 4.23 40.95 -5.15
N ALA A 442 3.17 40.16 -5.27
CA ALA A 442 2.43 39.97 -6.51
C ALA A 442 1.63 41.22 -6.95
N GLY A 443 1.53 42.25 -6.11
CA GLY A 443 0.69 43.43 -6.35
C GLY A 443 -0.78 43.22 -6.03
N GLY A 444 -1.08 42.30 -5.09
CA GLY A 444 -2.43 42.00 -4.60
C GLY A 444 -3.00 40.68 -5.13
N GLU A 445 -4.10 40.25 -4.51
CA GLU A 445 -4.74 38.93 -4.75
C GLU A 445 -5.12 38.72 -6.22
N ASN A 446 -5.64 39.74 -6.89
CA ASN A 446 -6.04 39.65 -8.30
C ASN A 446 -4.86 39.33 -9.23
N ASN A 447 -3.69 39.90 -8.96
CA ASN A 447 -2.49 39.63 -9.74
C ASN A 447 -1.92 38.24 -9.45
N ALA A 448 -1.93 37.81 -8.18
CA ALA A 448 -1.53 36.45 -7.82
C ALA A 448 -2.40 35.40 -8.55
N LEU A 449 -3.73 35.58 -8.53
CA LEU A 449 -4.66 34.72 -9.26
C LEU A 449 -4.46 34.76 -10.78
N LYS A 450 -4.15 35.94 -11.34
CA LYS A 450 -3.80 36.06 -12.76
C LYS A 450 -2.55 35.23 -13.08
N ASN A 451 -1.49 35.34 -12.27
CA ASN A 451 -0.25 34.60 -12.48
C ASN A 451 -0.47 33.09 -12.39
N ALA A 452 -1.27 32.61 -11.43
CA ALA A 452 -1.63 31.19 -11.34
C ALA A 452 -2.42 30.70 -12.56
N ARG A 453 -3.36 31.51 -13.08
CA ARG A 453 -4.11 31.19 -14.33
C ARG A 453 -3.21 31.17 -15.56
N ASP A 454 -2.27 32.11 -15.66
CA ASP A 454 -1.32 32.16 -16.76
C ASP A 454 -0.38 30.94 -16.75
N ALA A 455 0.08 30.52 -15.56
CA ALA A 455 0.85 29.28 -15.38
C ALA A 455 0.03 28.04 -15.76
N TYR A 456 -1.23 27.97 -15.31
CA TYR A 456 -2.16 26.89 -15.66
C TYR A 456 -2.38 26.79 -17.19
N ALA A 457 -2.61 27.93 -17.86
CA ALA A 457 -2.80 27.99 -19.31
C ALA A 457 -1.55 27.56 -20.10
N GLN A 458 -0.36 27.68 -19.50
CA GLN A 458 0.91 27.20 -20.04
C GLN A 458 1.23 25.74 -19.67
N ALA A 459 0.28 25.04 -19.04
CA ALA A 459 0.44 23.68 -18.52
C ALA A 459 1.53 23.52 -17.44
N ASP A 460 1.91 24.61 -16.77
CA ASP A 460 2.80 24.57 -15.61
C ASP A 460 2.00 24.31 -14.32
N TYR A 461 1.37 23.14 -14.26
CA TYR A 461 0.41 22.81 -13.20
C TYR A 461 1.02 22.74 -11.81
N ARG A 462 2.30 22.36 -11.70
CA ARG A 462 3.00 22.30 -10.41
C ARG A 462 3.23 23.70 -9.86
N TRP A 463 3.67 24.62 -10.71
CA TRP A 463 3.86 26.02 -10.35
C TRP A 463 2.53 26.73 -10.07
N ALA A 464 1.52 26.50 -10.90
CA ALA A 464 0.18 27.05 -10.70
C ALA A 464 -0.47 26.62 -9.38
N ALA A 465 -0.09 25.45 -8.84
CA ALA A 465 -0.55 24.97 -7.53
C ALA A 465 0.30 25.48 -6.35
N GLU A 466 1.52 25.96 -6.62
CA GLU A 466 2.43 26.52 -5.61
C GLU A 466 2.11 27.99 -5.30
N ILE A 467 1.76 28.77 -6.34
CA ILE A 467 1.25 30.15 -6.24
C ILE A 467 -0.15 30.16 -5.64
#